data_AF-A0A7Y4WC76-F1
#
_entry.id   AF-A0A7Y4WC76-F1
#
_cell.length_a   1.000
_cell.length_b   1.000
_cell.length_c   1.000
_cell.angle_alpha   90.00
_cell.angle_beta   90.00
_cell.angle_gamma   90.00
#
_symmetry.space_group_name_H-M   'P 1'
#
loop_
_entity.id
_entity.type
_entity.pdbx_description
1 polymer ?
#
loop_
_entity_poly.entity_id
_entity_poly.type
_entity_poly.pdbx_seq_one_letter_code
_entity_poly.pdbx_strand_id
1 'polypeptide(L)'
;MAAESVAAQPAADRRPLQAVPSMELERYAGTWFEIARLPNRFQRTCTGSVKVTYTLRDDGKLGVLNECREASGKLKSARGTARIASSSGPNTKLKVTFFWPFSGDYWVIDLDPEYQWAVVGEPDRRYFWILSRAAQMERPVLDQILERARAQGYELGRLIFADRPHS
;
A
#
# COMPACT_ATOMS: atom_id res chain seq x y z
N MET A 1 -45.05 -22.78 -11.21
CA MET A 1 -44.32 -21.56 -10.82
C MET A 1 -43.01 -22.02 -10.17
N ALA A 2 -41.91 -21.96 -10.91
CA ALA A 2 -40.59 -22.33 -10.38
C ALA A 2 -40.02 -21.10 -9.68
N ALA A 3 -39.65 -21.25 -8.40
CA ALA A 3 -38.90 -20.23 -7.68
C ALA A 3 -37.43 -20.33 -8.12
N GLU A 4 -36.93 -19.27 -8.75
CA GLU A 4 -35.52 -19.15 -9.10
C GLU A 4 -34.69 -18.98 -7.83
N SER A 5 -33.68 -19.84 -7.68
CA SER A 5 -32.72 -19.80 -6.58
C SER A 5 -31.84 -18.57 -6.72
N VAL A 6 -31.89 -17.66 -5.74
CA VAL A 6 -30.91 -16.56 -5.61
C VAL A 6 -29.56 -17.18 -5.27
N ALA A 7 -28.60 -17.11 -6.20
CA ALA A 7 -27.23 -17.50 -5.94
C ALA A 7 -26.64 -16.61 -4.83
N ALA A 8 -26.24 -17.23 -3.72
CA ALA A 8 -25.52 -16.55 -2.66
C ALA A 8 -24.17 -16.05 -3.20
N GLN A 9 -23.87 -14.76 -3.00
CA GLN A 9 -22.54 -14.21 -3.26
C GLN A 9 -21.51 -14.97 -2.40
N PRO A 10 -20.33 -15.33 -2.94
CA PRO A 10 -19.31 -15.99 -2.16
C PRO A 10 -18.90 -15.08 -1.00
N ALA A 11 -18.92 -15.63 0.21
CA ALA A 11 -18.47 -14.91 1.39
C ALA A 11 -17.01 -14.46 1.19
N ALA A 12 -16.72 -13.21 1.52
CA ALA A 12 -15.36 -12.67 1.51
C ALA A 12 -14.39 -13.67 2.19
N ASP A 13 -13.25 -13.92 1.56
CA ASP A 13 -12.24 -14.85 2.05
C ASP A 13 -11.91 -14.54 3.52
N ARG A 14 -12.31 -15.44 4.42
CA ARG A 14 -12.16 -15.27 5.87
C ARG A 14 -10.74 -15.54 6.35
N ARG A 15 -9.82 -15.94 5.47
CA ARG A 15 -8.43 -16.19 5.84
C ARG A 15 -7.76 -14.86 6.27
N PRO A 16 -6.96 -14.88 7.35
CA PRO A 16 -6.18 -13.70 7.74
C PRO A 16 -5.27 -13.25 6.60
N LEU A 17 -5.14 -11.93 6.43
CA LEU A 17 -4.22 -11.35 5.45
C LEU A 17 -2.78 -11.76 5.80
N GLN A 18 -2.05 -12.28 4.82
CA GLN A 18 -0.67 -12.70 5.00
C GLN A 18 0.28 -11.56 4.62
N ALA A 19 1.20 -11.24 5.52
CA ALA A 19 2.30 -10.33 5.25
C ALA A 19 3.53 -11.12 4.79
N VAL A 20 4.45 -10.48 4.07
CA VAL A 20 5.77 -11.05 3.76
C VAL A 20 6.47 -11.41 5.08
N PRO A 21 7.14 -12.56 5.22
CA PRO A 21 7.68 -13.00 6.52
C PRO A 21 8.74 -12.06 7.12
N SER A 22 9.56 -11.46 6.26
CA SER A 22 10.64 -10.56 6.66
C SER A 22 11.01 -9.60 5.53
N MET A 23 11.56 -8.44 5.90
CA MET A 23 12.24 -7.53 4.97
C MET A 23 13.49 -6.92 5.61
N GLU A 24 14.41 -6.44 4.79
CA GLU A 24 15.58 -5.65 5.18
C GLU A 24 15.18 -4.18 5.15
N LEU A 25 15.13 -3.52 6.31
CA LEU A 25 14.62 -2.15 6.42
C LEU A 25 15.49 -1.15 5.65
N GLU A 26 16.79 -1.40 5.61
CA GLU A 26 17.78 -0.63 4.87
C GLU A 26 17.49 -0.66 3.36
N ARG A 27 17.15 -1.83 2.83
CA ARG A 27 16.78 -2.00 1.41
C ARG A 27 15.39 -1.49 1.10
N TYR A 28 14.49 -1.49 2.09
CA TYR A 28 13.16 -0.91 1.97
C TYR A 28 13.16 0.63 2.03
N ALA A 29 14.15 1.22 2.70
CA ALA A 29 14.33 2.66 2.81
C ALA A 29 14.53 3.33 1.43
N GLY A 30 14.42 4.65 1.39
CA GLY A 30 14.47 5.46 0.18
C GLY A 30 13.08 5.74 -0.40
N THR A 31 13.06 6.19 -1.66
CA THR A 31 11.85 6.69 -2.31
C THR A 31 11.12 5.59 -3.06
N TRP A 32 9.80 5.64 -2.98
CA TRP A 32 8.85 4.83 -3.73
C TRP A 32 7.80 5.75 -4.37
N PHE A 33 7.34 5.36 -5.54
CA PHE A 33 6.24 5.97 -6.26
C PHE A 33 4.99 5.10 -6.10
N GLU A 34 3.85 5.74 -5.84
CA GLU A 34 2.56 5.07 -5.87
C GLU A 34 2.21 4.74 -7.32
N ILE A 35 1.98 3.46 -7.61
CA ILE A 35 1.50 2.99 -8.90
C ILE A 35 -0.02 2.88 -8.90
N ALA A 36 -0.58 2.38 -7.80
CA ALA A 36 -2.02 2.29 -7.61
C ALA A 36 -2.39 2.23 -6.13
N ARG A 37 -3.65 2.55 -5.84
CA ARG A 37 -4.20 2.44 -4.50
C ARG A 37 -5.69 2.16 -4.49
N LEU A 38 -6.21 1.68 -3.38
CA LEU A 38 -7.64 1.77 -3.09
C LEU A 38 -8.01 3.20 -2.63
N PRO A 39 -9.27 3.64 -2.85
CA PRO A 39 -9.71 4.97 -2.45
C PRO A 39 -9.63 5.16 -0.93
N ASN A 40 -8.91 6.18 -0.49
CA ASN A 40 -8.82 6.56 0.92
C ASN A 40 -9.16 8.05 1.10
N ARG A 41 -9.37 8.50 2.34
CA ARG A 41 -9.79 9.88 2.63
C ARG A 41 -8.65 10.89 2.58
N PHE A 42 -7.43 10.47 2.94
CA PHE A 42 -6.29 11.37 3.11
C PHE A 42 -5.59 11.77 1.79
N GLN A 43 -5.72 10.95 0.74
CA GLN A 43 -5.19 11.24 -0.60
C GLN A 43 -6.26 11.74 -1.59
N ARG A 44 -7.47 12.13 -1.14
CA ARG A 44 -8.55 12.59 -2.04
C ARG A 44 -8.21 13.84 -2.85
N THR A 45 -7.35 14.70 -2.31
CA THR A 45 -6.91 15.93 -2.99
C THR A 45 -5.66 15.73 -3.85
N CYS A 46 -5.03 14.57 -3.78
CA CYS A 46 -3.87 14.24 -4.61
C CYS A 46 -4.35 13.91 -6.03
N THR A 47 -3.96 14.74 -7.00
CA THR A 47 -4.30 14.56 -8.41
C THR A 47 -3.07 14.23 -9.26
N GLY A 48 -1.86 14.46 -8.76
CA GLY A 48 -0.62 14.07 -9.44
C GLY A 48 0.02 12.83 -8.85
N SER A 49 1.21 12.49 -9.37
CA SER A 49 2.04 11.40 -8.83
C SER A 49 2.27 11.56 -7.34
N VAL A 50 2.01 10.49 -6.59
CA VAL A 50 2.30 10.40 -5.16
C VAL A 50 3.63 9.69 -5.00
N LYS A 51 4.50 10.23 -4.14
CA LYS A 51 5.73 9.56 -3.72
C LYS A 51 5.76 9.45 -2.20
N VAL A 52 6.39 8.39 -1.72
CA VAL A 52 6.69 8.19 -0.30
C VAL A 52 8.18 7.93 -0.13
N THR A 53 8.80 8.62 0.81
CA THR A 53 10.21 8.39 1.16
C THR A 53 10.27 7.84 2.58
N TYR A 54 10.92 6.69 2.71
CA TYR A 54 11.24 6.07 3.99
C TYR A 54 12.69 6.37 4.36
N THR A 55 12.92 6.78 5.61
CA THR A 55 14.28 7.03 6.12
C THR A 55 14.50 6.17 7.35
N LEU A 56 15.49 5.28 7.32
CA LEU A 56 15.88 4.52 8.51
C LEU A 56 16.47 5.48 9.55
N ARG A 57 16.00 5.35 10.79
CA ARG A 57 16.40 6.18 11.92
C ARG A 57 17.27 5.38 12.89
N ASP A 58 18.08 6.08 13.66
CA ASP A 58 18.95 5.48 14.69
C ASP A 58 18.17 4.71 15.77
N ASP A 59 16.89 5.04 15.98
CA ASP A 59 15.99 4.35 16.91
C ASP A 59 15.32 3.09 16.32
N GLY A 60 15.78 2.63 15.15
CA GLY A 60 15.28 1.44 14.46
C GLY A 60 13.90 1.59 13.81
N LYS A 61 13.37 2.82 13.76
CA LYS A 61 12.09 3.16 13.10
C LYS A 61 12.33 3.69 11.70
N LEU A 62 11.26 3.74 10.90
CA LEU A 62 11.27 4.46 9.63
C LEU A 62 10.60 5.83 9.81
N GLY A 63 11.30 6.90 9.44
CA GLY A 63 10.64 8.16 9.10
C GLY A 63 9.85 7.97 7.80
N VAL A 64 8.66 8.57 7.71
CA VAL A 64 7.80 8.48 6.53
C VAL A 64 7.48 9.88 6.03
N LEU A 65 7.75 10.17 4.77
CA LEU A 65 7.36 11.42 4.11
C LEU A 65 6.52 11.09 2.88
N ASN A 66 5.22 11.37 2.93
CA ASN A 66 4.34 11.31 1.76
C ASN A 66 4.26 12.69 1.10
N GLU A 67 4.32 12.72 -0.23
CA GLU A 67 4.21 13.95 -1.01
C GLU A 67 3.36 13.72 -2.25
N CYS A 68 2.47 14.67 -2.56
CA CYS A 68 1.67 14.65 -3.78
C CYS A 68 1.34 16.09 -4.24
N ARG A 69 0.97 16.24 -5.51
CA ARG A 69 0.43 17.50 -6.02
C ARG A 69 -1.10 17.49 -5.96
N GLU A 70 -1.66 18.63 -5.58
CA GLU A 70 -3.10 18.90 -5.67
C GLU A 70 -3.46 19.52 -7.02
N ALA A 71 -4.74 19.56 -7.36
CA ALA A 71 -5.24 20.15 -8.61
C ALA A 71 -4.84 21.63 -8.77
N SER A 72 -4.63 22.34 -7.66
CA SER A 72 -4.15 23.72 -7.63
C SER A 72 -2.67 23.87 -7.99
N GLY A 73 -1.94 22.76 -8.17
CA GLY A 73 -0.48 22.73 -8.36
C GLY A 73 0.32 22.74 -7.06
N LYS A 74 -0.34 23.00 -5.92
CA LYS A 74 0.29 23.02 -4.58
C LYS A 74 0.87 21.65 -4.23
N LEU A 75 2.08 21.65 -3.66
CA LEU A 75 2.67 20.46 -3.05
C LEU A 75 2.06 20.23 -1.67
N LYS A 76 1.46 19.06 -1.47
CA LYS A 76 0.98 18.57 -0.18
C LYS A 76 1.98 17.56 0.36
N SER A 77 2.36 17.67 1.62
CA SER A 77 3.24 16.72 2.29
C SER A 77 2.71 16.31 3.66
N ALA A 78 3.04 15.09 4.08
CA ALA A 78 2.73 14.55 5.40
C ALA A 78 3.92 13.76 5.93
N ARG A 79 4.40 14.15 7.12
CA ARG A 79 5.47 13.44 7.84
C ARG A 79 4.88 12.55 8.91
N GLY A 80 5.44 11.35 9.04
CA GLY A 80 5.05 10.37 10.03
C GLY A 80 6.21 9.48 10.44
N THR A 81 5.91 8.51 11.27
CA THR A 81 6.86 7.49 11.72
C THR A 81 6.21 6.12 11.63
N ALA A 82 6.93 5.14 11.10
CA ALA A 82 6.54 3.73 11.11
C ALA A 82 7.43 2.97 12.10
N ARG A 83 6.79 2.10 12.89
CA ARG A 83 7.47 1.18 13.81
C ARG A 83 6.97 -0.23 13.58
N ILE A 84 7.78 -1.23 13.91
CA ILE A 84 7.34 -2.62 13.93
C ILE A 84 6.16 -2.76 14.91
N ALA A 85 5.12 -3.48 14.48
CA ALA A 85 3.87 -3.59 15.23
C ALA A 85 4.04 -4.43 16.51
N SER A 86 4.82 -5.52 16.44
CA SER A 86 5.14 -6.43 17.55
C SER A 86 6.56 -6.96 17.42
N SER A 87 7.30 -7.06 18.53
CA SER A 87 8.66 -7.63 18.56
C SER A 87 8.70 -9.13 18.26
N SER A 88 7.59 -9.85 18.47
CA SER A 88 7.44 -11.28 18.16
C SER A 88 6.84 -11.55 16.78
N GLY A 89 6.48 -10.51 16.03
CA GLY A 89 5.85 -10.61 14.72
C GLY A 89 6.82 -10.36 13.56
N PRO A 90 6.38 -10.58 12.31
CA PRO A 90 7.18 -10.24 11.14
C PRO A 90 7.43 -8.73 11.09
N ASN A 91 8.65 -8.32 10.76
CA ASN A 91 9.05 -6.91 10.72
C ASN A 91 8.43 -6.11 9.55
N THR A 92 7.66 -6.79 8.69
CA THR A 92 6.85 -6.22 7.60
C THR A 92 5.49 -5.71 8.07
N LYS A 93 5.06 -6.08 9.29
CA LYS A 93 3.86 -5.54 9.94
C LYS A 93 4.24 -4.33 10.76
N LEU A 94 3.88 -3.15 10.25
CA LEU A 94 4.20 -1.87 10.85
C LEU A 94 2.94 -1.16 11.38
N LYS A 95 3.14 -0.27 12.35
CA LYS A 95 2.19 0.77 12.74
C LYS A 95 2.75 2.12 12.30
N VAL A 96 1.96 2.87 11.53
CA VAL A 96 2.35 4.20 11.01
C VAL A 96 1.54 5.28 11.71
N THR A 97 2.22 6.31 12.19
CA THR A 97 1.64 7.45 12.90
C THR A 97 1.96 8.73 12.13
N PHE A 98 0.94 9.43 11.63
CA PHE A 98 1.07 10.78 11.04
C PHE A 98 0.61 11.88 12.00
N PHE A 99 -0.38 11.57 12.86
CA PHE A 99 -0.90 12.50 13.86
C PHE A 99 -1.16 11.75 15.15
N TRP A 100 -0.36 12.04 16.17
CA TRP A 100 -0.48 11.40 17.48
C TRP A 100 -1.82 11.81 18.15
N PRO A 101 -2.56 10.88 18.81
CA PRO A 101 -2.17 9.51 19.17
C PRO A 101 -2.62 8.41 18.20
N PHE A 102 -3.08 8.72 16.99
CA PHE A 102 -3.64 7.72 16.07
C PHE A 102 -2.58 7.04 15.20
N SER A 103 -2.63 5.71 15.12
CA SER A 103 -1.76 4.90 14.27
C SER A 103 -2.57 3.97 13.36
N GLY A 104 -2.15 3.81 12.11
CA GLY A 104 -2.73 2.86 11.16
C GLY A 104 -1.84 1.62 10.98
N ASP A 105 -2.45 0.52 10.60
CA ASP A 105 -1.72 -0.66 10.12
C ASP A 105 -1.12 -0.39 8.73
N TYR A 106 0.13 -0.82 8.56
CA TYR A 106 0.86 -0.81 7.31
C TYR A 106 1.59 -2.13 7.21
N TRP A 107 1.06 -3.05 6.41
CA TRP A 107 1.61 -4.40 6.27
C TRP A 107 2.14 -4.57 4.87
N VAL A 108 3.43 -4.92 4.71
CA VAL A 108 3.96 -5.32 3.40
C VAL A 108 3.48 -6.74 3.12
N ILE A 109 2.58 -6.89 2.16
CA ILE A 109 1.89 -8.15 1.85
C ILE A 109 2.43 -8.88 0.63
N ASP A 110 3.21 -8.18 -0.18
CA ASP A 110 3.99 -8.75 -1.26
C ASP A 110 5.20 -7.83 -1.52
N LEU A 111 6.33 -8.41 -1.90
CA LEU A 111 7.59 -7.69 -2.04
C LEU A 111 8.49 -8.37 -3.06
N ASP A 112 9.00 -7.57 -3.98
CA ASP A 112 10.03 -7.98 -4.92
C ASP A 112 11.35 -8.33 -4.20
N PRO A 113 12.02 -9.45 -4.51
CA PRO A 113 13.30 -9.82 -3.87
C PRO A 113 14.41 -8.76 -4.03
N GLU A 114 14.34 -7.99 -5.11
CA GLU A 114 15.24 -6.90 -5.47
C GLU A 114 14.72 -5.54 -4.98
N TYR A 115 13.60 -5.49 -4.27
CA TYR A 115 12.97 -4.30 -3.69
C TYR A 115 12.60 -3.25 -4.75
N GLN A 116 12.26 -3.69 -5.97
CA GLN A 116 11.83 -2.81 -7.05
C GLN A 116 10.35 -2.43 -6.96
N TRP A 117 9.52 -3.28 -6.38
CA TRP A 117 8.11 -3.01 -6.10
C TRP A 117 7.69 -3.62 -4.75
N ALA A 118 6.66 -3.05 -4.14
CA ALA A 118 6.08 -3.54 -2.89
C ALA A 118 4.56 -3.35 -2.90
N VAL A 119 3.85 -4.24 -2.24
CA VAL A 119 2.41 -4.15 -2.04
C VAL A 119 2.14 -3.98 -0.57
N VAL A 120 1.37 -2.95 -0.24
CA VAL A 120 1.05 -2.57 1.12
C VAL A 120 -0.44 -2.73 1.35
N GLY A 121 -0.79 -3.30 2.47
CA GLY A 121 -2.16 -3.53 2.90
C GLY A 121 -2.35 -3.34 4.40
N GLU A 122 -3.50 -3.79 4.87
CA GLU A 122 -3.87 -3.82 6.28
C GLU A 122 -4.95 -4.89 6.52
N PRO A 123 -5.09 -5.41 7.76
CA PRO A 123 -5.89 -6.62 8.06
C PRO A 123 -7.33 -6.63 7.53
N ASP A 124 -8.01 -5.49 7.56
CA ASP A 124 -9.41 -5.34 7.16
C ASP A 124 -9.55 -5.10 5.64
N ARG A 125 -8.43 -4.99 4.91
CA ARG A 125 -8.36 -4.84 3.44
C ARG A 125 -9.07 -3.60 2.89
N ARG A 126 -9.30 -2.60 3.72
CA ARG A 126 -9.88 -1.31 3.35
C ARG A 126 -8.84 -0.39 2.70
N TYR A 127 -7.57 -0.62 3.01
CA TYR A 127 -6.45 0.12 2.42
C TYR A 127 -5.50 -0.82 1.66
N PHE A 128 -4.98 -0.30 0.55
CA PHE A 128 -4.12 -1.01 -0.39
C PHE A 128 -3.31 -0.02 -1.22
N TRP A 129 -2.04 -0.32 -1.42
CA TRP A 129 -1.14 0.40 -2.32
C TRP A 129 -0.21 -0.55 -3.06
N ILE A 130 0.09 -0.21 -4.31
CA ILE A 130 1.22 -0.75 -5.05
C ILE A 130 2.25 0.36 -5.15
N LEU A 131 3.46 0.08 -4.68
CA LEU A 131 4.60 0.98 -4.67
C LEU A 131 5.67 0.45 -5.62
N SER A 132 6.41 1.35 -6.26
CA SER A 132 7.52 1.00 -7.16
C SER A 132 8.70 1.97 -6.99
N ARG A 133 9.93 1.50 -7.22
CA ARG A 133 11.10 2.37 -7.33
C ARG A 133 11.08 3.25 -8.57
N ALA A 134 10.39 2.79 -9.62
CA ALA A 134 10.13 3.56 -10.83
C ALA A 134 8.73 4.19 -10.79
N ALA A 135 8.58 5.36 -11.40
CA ALA A 135 7.28 6.04 -11.49
C ALA A 135 6.26 5.30 -12.38
N GLN A 136 6.72 4.31 -13.14
CA GLN A 136 5.89 3.46 -13.99
C GLN A 136 6.20 1.99 -13.71
N MET A 137 5.25 1.13 -14.03
CA MET A 137 5.35 -0.32 -13.87
C MET A 137 4.87 -1.00 -15.14
N GLU A 138 5.61 -2.01 -15.56
CA GLU A 138 5.23 -2.83 -16.71
C GLU A 138 3.93 -3.58 -16.46
N ARG A 139 3.11 -3.69 -17.51
CA ARG A 139 1.78 -4.27 -17.39
C ARG A 139 1.79 -5.73 -16.90
N PRO A 140 2.67 -6.63 -17.39
CA PRO A 140 2.72 -8.00 -16.90
C PRO A 140 3.02 -8.11 -15.40
N VAL A 141 3.96 -7.30 -14.89
CA VAL A 141 4.31 -7.27 -13.46
C VAL A 141 3.11 -6.80 -12.63
N LEU A 142 2.46 -5.71 -13.08
CA LEU A 142 1.26 -5.18 -12.42
C LEU A 142 0.12 -6.22 -12.39
N ASP A 143 -0.15 -6.90 -13.50
CA ASP A 143 -1.24 -7.89 -13.56
C ASP A 143 -0.99 -9.07 -12.61
N GLN A 144 0.26 -9.55 -12.49
CA GLN A 144 0.65 -10.58 -11.53
C GLN A 144 0.48 -10.13 -10.07
N ILE A 145 0.86 -8.88 -9.76
CA ILE A 145 0.63 -8.29 -8.43
C ILE A 145 -0.86 -8.26 -8.11
N LEU A 146 -1.70 -7.81 -9.04
CA LEU A 146 -3.14 -7.72 -8.86
C LEU A 146 -3.78 -9.11 -8.66
N GLU A 147 -3.30 -10.13 -9.38
CA GLU A 147 -3.75 -11.51 -9.19
C GLU A 147 -3.46 -12.03 -7.78
N ARG A 148 -2.22 -11.87 -7.29
CA ARG A 148 -1.85 -12.27 -5.93
C ARG A 148 -2.60 -11.48 -4.86
N ALA A 149 -2.84 -10.19 -5.09
CA ALA A 149 -3.67 -9.37 -4.19
C ALA A 149 -5.13 -9.85 -4.14
N ARG A 150 -5.73 -10.25 -5.27
CA ARG A 150 -7.07 -10.87 -5.28
C ARG A 150 -7.09 -12.21 -4.53
N ALA A 151 -6.05 -13.03 -4.70
CA ALA A 151 -5.91 -14.29 -3.96
C ALA A 151 -5.79 -14.10 -2.43
N GLN A 152 -5.35 -12.92 -1.99
CA GLN A 152 -5.33 -12.48 -0.59
C GLN A 152 -6.67 -11.88 -0.12
N GLY A 153 -7.69 -11.79 -0.98
CA GLY A 153 -9.05 -11.32 -0.67
C GLY A 153 -9.31 -9.84 -0.90
N TYR A 154 -8.48 -9.14 -1.69
CA TYR A 154 -8.73 -7.73 -2.03
C TYR A 154 -9.75 -7.54 -3.17
N GLU A 155 -10.69 -6.62 -2.95
CA GLU A 155 -11.62 -6.14 -3.97
C GLU A 155 -11.03 -4.96 -4.76
N LEU A 156 -10.44 -5.26 -5.92
CA LEU A 156 -9.63 -4.31 -6.69
C LEU A 156 -10.42 -3.52 -7.75
N GLY A 157 -11.75 -3.68 -7.83
CA GLY A 157 -12.60 -3.02 -8.84
C GLY A 157 -12.66 -1.49 -8.74
N ARG A 158 -12.15 -0.91 -7.65
CA ARG A 158 -12.11 0.53 -7.41
C ARG A 158 -10.68 1.09 -7.36
N LEU A 159 -9.71 0.35 -7.90
CA LEU A 159 -8.32 0.81 -7.94
C LEU A 159 -8.22 2.16 -8.65
N ILE A 160 -7.51 3.08 -8.02
CA ILE A 160 -7.07 4.33 -8.63
C ILE A 160 -5.61 4.11 -9.02
N PHE A 161 -5.31 4.24 -10.31
CA PHE A 161 -3.94 4.22 -10.80
C PHE A 161 -3.37 5.64 -10.73
N ALA A 162 -2.08 5.75 -10.40
CA ALA A 162 -1.40 7.02 -10.54
C ALA A 162 -1.36 7.42 -12.01
N ASP A 163 -1.56 8.70 -12.29
CA ASP A 163 -1.51 9.21 -13.65
C ASP A 163 -0.16 8.88 -14.28
N ARG A 164 -0.21 8.21 -15.43
CA ARG A 164 0.95 8.12 -16.31
C ARG A 164 1.27 9.54 -16.75
N PRO A 165 2.53 10.02 -16.68
CA PRO A 165 2.91 11.24 -17.36
C PRO A 165 2.43 11.11 -18.81
N HIS A 166 1.55 12.01 -19.24
CA HIS A 166 1.23 12.13 -20.65
C HIS A 166 2.55 12.39 -21.38
N SER A 167 2.87 11.52 -22.33
CA SER A 167 4.01 11.70 -23.23
C SER A 167 3.74 12.90 -24.13
#